data_AF-A0A955BLX2-F1
#
_entry.id   AF-A0A955BLX2-F1
#
_cell.length_a   1.000
_cell.length_b   1.000
_cell.length_c   1.000
_cell.angle_alpha   90.00
_cell.angle_beta   90.00
_cell.angle_gamma   90.00
#
_symmetry.space_group_name_H-M   'P 1'
#
loop_
_entity.id
_entity.type
_entity.pdbx_description
1 polymer ?
#
loop_
_entity_poly.entity_id
_entity_poly.type
_entity_poly.pdbx_seq_one_letter_code
_entity_poly.pdbx_strand_id
1 'polypeptide(L)' 'WETGLGMSAGATHMDGDADGDFDVDAFDFLAWQQQYGIGAGPLSAVSAVVPEPSSIFLLLFGLGMVVNSFQRGRL' A
#
# COMPACT_ATOMS: atom_id res chain seq x y z
N TRP A 1 -3.58 -8.66 0.79
CA TRP A 1 -3.38 -9.25 2.13
C TRP A 1 -4.66 -9.87 2.68
N GLU A 2 -5.86 -9.55 2.16
CA GLU A 2 -7.12 -10.19 2.60
C GLU A 2 -7.64 -11.34 1.72
N THR A 3 -7.00 -11.68 0.60
CA THR A 3 -7.55 -12.65 -0.38
C THR A 3 -7.19 -14.12 -0.11
N GLY A 4 -6.41 -14.42 0.93
CA GLY A 4 -5.92 -15.78 1.23
C GLY A 4 -6.22 -16.30 2.65
N LEU A 5 -6.72 -15.46 3.56
CA LEU A 5 -6.91 -15.83 4.97
C LEU A 5 -7.84 -17.05 5.12
N GLY A 6 -7.34 -18.14 5.72
CA GLY A 6 -8.11 -19.36 5.97
C GLY A 6 -8.20 -20.33 4.78
N MET A 7 -7.32 -20.20 3.78
CA MET A 7 -7.09 -21.26 2.81
C MET A 7 -6.52 -22.47 3.54
N SER A 8 -7.20 -23.61 3.49
CA SER A 8 -6.81 -24.82 4.25
C SER A 8 -6.05 -25.85 3.41
N ALA A 9 -5.77 -25.57 2.14
CA ALA A 9 -5.02 -26.41 1.21
C ALA A 9 -4.78 -25.70 -0.14
N GLY A 10 -3.65 -25.99 -0.77
CA GLY A 10 -3.31 -25.55 -2.12
C GLY A 10 -2.88 -24.08 -2.23
N ALA A 11 -2.61 -23.43 -1.10
CA ALA A 11 -2.02 -22.10 -1.09
C ALA A 11 -0.62 -22.13 -1.72
N THR A 12 -0.27 -21.07 -2.42
CA THR A 12 1.09 -20.82 -2.88
C THR A 12 1.68 -19.66 -2.09
N HIS A 13 2.99 -19.45 -2.21
CA HIS A 13 3.63 -18.30 -1.60
C HIS A 13 3.02 -16.95 -1.98
N MET A 14 2.40 -16.86 -3.17
CA MET A 14 1.70 -15.65 -3.62
C MET A 14 0.34 -15.45 -2.94
N ASP A 15 -0.23 -16.52 -2.38
CA ASP A 15 -1.52 -16.53 -1.69
C ASP A 15 -1.38 -16.24 -0.19
N GLY A 16 -0.18 -16.41 0.37
CA GLY A 16 0.12 -16.15 1.78
C GLY A 16 0.90 -17.25 2.51
N ASP A 17 1.17 -18.37 1.84
CA ASP A 17 1.89 -19.54 2.38
C ASP A 17 3.39 -19.23 2.56
N ALA A 18 3.74 -18.72 3.74
CA ALA A 18 5.08 -18.30 4.08
C ALA A 18 5.93 -19.45 4.65
N ASP A 19 5.32 -20.48 5.22
CA ASP A 19 6.04 -21.62 5.79
C ASP A 19 6.10 -22.88 4.88
N GLY A 20 5.31 -22.90 3.81
CA GLY A 20 5.35 -23.87 2.71
C GLY A 20 4.47 -25.10 2.95
N ASP A 21 3.46 -25.01 3.79
CA ASP A 21 2.61 -26.15 4.16
C ASP A 21 1.27 -26.24 3.38
N PHE A 22 1.10 -25.32 2.41
CA PHE A 22 -0.05 -25.19 1.52
C PHE A 22 -1.34 -24.67 2.18
N ASP A 23 -1.27 -24.09 3.37
CA ASP A 23 -2.37 -23.36 3.98
C ASP A 23 -2.04 -21.86 4.20
N VAL A 24 -2.97 -21.09 4.78
CA VAL A 24 -2.76 -19.69 5.15
C VAL A 24 -3.37 -19.43 6.53
N ASP A 25 -2.52 -19.38 7.55
CA ASP A 25 -2.91 -19.23 8.94
C ASP A 25 -1.96 -18.33 9.79
N ALA A 26 -1.93 -18.54 11.11
CA ALA A 26 -1.09 -17.76 12.02
C ALA A 26 0.40 -18.16 11.99
N PHE A 27 0.73 -19.37 11.56
CA PHE A 27 2.09 -19.86 11.40
C PHE A 27 2.79 -19.17 10.22
N ASP A 28 2.07 -18.88 9.14
CA ASP A 28 2.59 -18.03 8.06
C ASP A 28 2.94 -16.63 8.53
N PHE A 29 2.05 -16.03 9.32
CA PHE A 29 2.30 -14.72 9.89
C PHE A 29 3.53 -14.74 10.80
N LEU A 30 3.70 -15.80 11.59
CA LEU A 30 4.87 -15.98 12.44
C LEU A 30 6.16 -16.18 11.62
N ALA A 31 6.12 -16.97 10.55
CA ALA A 31 7.24 -17.17 9.64
C ALA A 31 7.67 -15.84 9.00
N TRP A 32 6.70 -15.03 8.53
CA TRP A 32 6.96 -13.68 8.04
C TRP A 32 7.61 -12.80 9.11
N GLN A 33 7.09 -12.79 10.34
CA GLN A 33 7.64 -11.99 11.44
C GLN A 33 9.10 -12.36 11.74
N GLN A 34 9.42 -13.65 11.72
CA GLN A 34 10.79 -14.13 11.96
C GLN A 34 11.73 -13.74 10.82
N GLN A 35 11.25 -13.74 9.59
CA GLN A 35 12.05 -13.37 8.42
C GLN A 35 12.14 -11.85 8.20
N TYR A 36 11.22 -11.08 8.78
CA TYR A 36 11.17 -9.63 8.60
C TYR A 36 12.46 -8.96 9.07
N GLY A 37 13.22 -8.38 8.13
CA GLY A 37 14.49 -7.72 8.41
C GLY A 37 15.71 -8.65 8.49
N ILE A 38 15.57 -9.94 8.20
CA ILE A 38 16.73 -10.83 8.00
C ILE A 38 17.31 -10.56 6.59
N GLY A 39 18.58 -10.15 6.52
CA GLY A 39 19.34 -9.99 5.27
C GLY A 39 19.18 -8.62 4.59
N ALA A 40 18.06 -7.94 4.78
CA ALA A 40 17.97 -6.50 4.55
C ALA A 40 18.41 -5.82 5.84
N GLY A 41 19.51 -5.03 5.82
CA GLY A 41 19.77 -4.06 6.88
C GLY A 41 18.51 -3.22 7.16
N PRO A 42 18.44 -2.47 8.27
CA PRO A 42 17.24 -1.72 8.67
C PRO A 42 16.63 -1.07 7.44
N LEU A 43 15.34 -1.34 7.19
CA LEU A 43 14.60 -0.85 6.03
C LEU A 43 14.76 0.66 5.98
N SER A 44 15.76 1.10 5.24
CA SER A 44 16.09 2.50 5.15
C SER A 44 15.05 3.08 4.23
N ALA A 45 14.21 3.98 4.75
CA ALA A 45 13.28 4.70 3.92
C ALA A 45 14.09 5.32 2.79
N VAL A 46 13.90 4.81 1.56
CA VAL A 46 14.49 5.42 0.39
C VAL A 46 13.83 6.79 0.30
N SER A 47 14.57 7.83 0.67
CA SER A 47 14.20 9.22 0.40
C SER A 47 14.31 9.44 -1.11
N ALA A 48 13.45 8.77 -1.87
CA ALA A 48 13.25 9.09 -3.27
C ALA A 48 12.61 10.47 -3.30
N VAL A 49 13.28 11.42 -3.96
CA VAL A 49 12.64 12.66 -4.37
C VAL A 49 11.54 12.25 -5.33
N VAL A 50 10.32 12.09 -4.81
CA VAL A 50 9.14 11.99 -5.64
C VAL A 50 8.99 13.37 -6.28
N PRO A 51 9.20 13.52 -7.59
CA PRO A 51 8.95 14.80 -8.23
C PRO A 51 7.48 15.10 -7.98
N GLU A 52 7.18 16.27 -7.41
CA GLU A 52 5.81 16.76 -7.31
C GLU A 52 5.50 17.77 -8.43
N PRO A 53 5.38 17.38 -9.72
CA PRO A 53 4.77 18.26 -10.71
C PRO A 53 3.26 18.40 -10.46
N SER A 54 2.59 17.34 -10.03
CA SER A 54 1.12 17.24 -10.12
C SER A 54 0.34 17.82 -8.91
N SER A 55 0.93 17.84 -7.71
CA SER A 55 0.28 18.37 -6.50
C SER A 55 -0.10 19.85 -6.66
N ILE A 56 0.80 20.64 -7.27
CA ILE A 56 0.58 22.07 -7.54
C ILE A 56 -0.54 22.26 -8.56
N PHE A 57 -0.58 21.46 -9.63
CA PHE A 57 -1.66 21.54 -10.62
C PHE A 57 -3.02 21.21 -10.01
N LEU A 58 -3.12 20.16 -9.19
CA LEU A 58 -4.38 19.80 -8.52
C LEU A 58 -4.85 20.89 -7.56
N LEU A 59 -3.93 21.49 -6.80
CA LEU A 59 -4.24 22.58 -5.89
C LEU A 59 -4.76 23.82 -6.66
N LEU A 60 -4.05 24.23 -7.71
CA LEU A 60 -4.45 25.38 -8.53
C LEU A 60 -5.78 25.13 -9.26
N PHE A 61 -5.97 23.92 -9.78
CA PHE A 61 -7.22 23.53 -10.44
C PHE A 61 -8.40 23.52 -9.47
N GLY A 62 -8.23 22.95 -8.27
CA GLY A 62 -9.24 22.97 -7.22
C GLY A 62 -9.60 24.38 -6.77
N LEU A 63 -8.59 25.24 -6.54
CA LEU A 63 -8.80 26.66 -6.22
C LEU A 63 -9.56 27.39 -7.34
N GLY A 64 -9.23 27.13 -8.60
CA GLY A 64 -9.94 27.70 -9.75
C GLY A 64 -11.42 27.29 -9.81
N MET A 65 -11.73 26.02 -9.53
CA MET A 65 -13.11 25.54 -9.46
C MET A 65 -13.91 26.19 -8.33
N VAL A 66 -13.29 26.33 -7.15
CA VAL A 66 -13.90 26.97 -5.98
C VAL A 66 -14.17 28.44 -6.24
N VAL A 67 -13.22 29.17 -6.83
CA VAL A 67 -13.42 30.58 -7.19
C VAL A 67 -14.55 30.73 -8.22
N ASN A 68 -14.60 29.87 -9.24
CA ASN A 68 -15.65 29.91 -10.26
C ASN A 68 -17.04 29.57 -9.68
N SER A 69 -17.15 28.65 -8.71
CA SER A 69 -18.43 28.34 -8.07
C SER A 69 -18.96 29.52 -7.25
N PHE A 70 -18.09 30.26 -6.54
CA PHE A 70 -18.47 31.48 -5.83
C PHE A 70 -18.86 32.63 -6.76
N GLN A 71 -18.26 32.74 -7.95
CA GLN A 71 -18.63 33.79 -8.92
C GLN A 71 -19.99 33.51 -9.58
N ARG A 72 -20.30 32.24 -9.85
CA ARG A 72 -21.58 31.83 -10.46
C ARG A 72 -22.78 31.93 -9.51
N GLY A 73 -22.58 31.77 -8.20
CA GLY A 73 -23.63 31.93 -7.19
C GLY A 73 -23.96 33.39 -6.82
N ARG A 74 -23.31 34.37 -7.45
CA ARG A 74 -23.53 35.82 -7.22
C ARG A 74 -24.31 36.50 -8.36
N LEU A 75 -24.78 35.74 -9.36
CA LEU A 75 -25.70 36.16 -10.41
C LEU A 75 -27.08 35.54 -10.16
#